data_AF-A0A7S3HHE1-F1
#
_entry.id   AF-A0A7S3HHE1-F1
#
_cell.length_a   1.000
_cell.length_b   1.000
_cell.length_c   1.000
_cell.angle_alpha   90.00
_cell.angle_beta   90.00
_cell.angle_gamma   90.00
#
_symmetry.space_group_name_H-M   'P 1'
#
loop_
_entity.id
_entity.type
_entity.pdbx_description
1 polymer ?
#
loop_
_entity_poly.entity_id
_entity_poly.type
_entity_poly.pdbx_seq_one_letter_code
_entity_poly.pdbx_strand_id
1 'polypeptide(L)'
;ARAPWKRPVERIVLLDETSDVLVVGVAAGVLIWRVPCLVAPFGATVGEPQLLSSFKMPPRCTLMGISMGMSCSASPLAWIAADLSGTSDGGFDVWHFFTDRHKPMLQISGA
;
A
#
# COMPACT_ATOMS: atom_id res chain seq x y z
N ALA A 1 12.52 -14.10 16.35
CA ALA A 1 12.09 -13.43 15.11
C ALA A 1 12.82 -12.07 15.00
N ARG A 2 13.33 -11.67 13.83
CA ARG A 2 13.95 -10.33 13.67
C ARG A 2 12.89 -9.25 13.88
N ALA A 3 13.28 -8.16 14.55
CA ALA A 3 12.40 -7.01 14.78
C ALA A 3 11.83 -6.46 13.45
N PRO A 4 10.60 -5.92 13.42
CA PRO A 4 9.91 -5.53 12.19
C PRO A 4 10.73 -4.64 11.24
N TRP A 5 11.55 -3.74 11.81
CA TRP A 5 12.42 -2.83 11.07
C TRP A 5 13.69 -3.47 10.47
N LYS A 6 13.96 -4.75 10.73
CA LYS A 6 15.15 -5.48 10.22
C LYS A 6 14.84 -6.47 9.10
N ARG A 7 13.63 -6.43 8.54
CA ARG A 7 13.30 -7.23 7.35
C ARG A 7 13.66 -6.44 6.08
N PRO A 8 14.26 -7.08 5.08
CA PRO A 8 14.52 -6.41 3.81
C PRO A 8 13.21 -5.97 3.18
N VAL A 9 13.21 -4.74 2.65
CA VAL A 9 12.15 -4.24 1.80
C VAL A 9 12.20 -5.05 0.50
N GLU A 10 11.08 -5.68 0.15
CA GLU A 10 10.98 -6.51 -1.06
C GLU A 10 10.68 -5.66 -2.28
N ARG A 11 9.92 -4.56 -2.10
CA ARG A 11 9.56 -3.65 -3.18
C ARG A 11 9.28 -2.23 -2.71
N ILE A 12 9.60 -1.26 -3.56
CA ILE A 12 9.26 0.15 -3.38
C ILE A 12 8.61 0.65 -4.68
N VAL A 13 7.45 1.30 -4.58
CA VAL A 13 6.74 1.89 -5.73
C VAL A 13 6.21 3.28 -5.35
N LEU A 14 6.37 4.24 -6.27
CA LEU A 14 5.74 5.57 -6.19
C LEU A 14 4.38 5.52 -6.87
N LEU A 15 3.42 6.29 -6.34
CA LEU A 15 2.09 6.41 -6.97
C LEU A 15 2.20 7.03 -8.36
N ASP A 16 2.96 8.13 -8.47
CA ASP A 16 3.29 8.82 -9.71
C ASP A 16 4.62 9.59 -9.52
N GLU A 17 5.21 10.10 -10.61
CA GLU A 17 6.49 10.81 -10.60
C GLU A 17 6.47 12.13 -9.80
N THR A 18 5.28 12.64 -9.51
CA THR A 18 5.02 13.88 -8.79
C THR A 18 4.42 13.67 -7.40
N SER A 19 4.35 12.41 -6.96
CA SER A 19 3.68 12.03 -5.71
C SER A 19 4.67 11.87 -4.59
N ASP A 20 4.32 12.42 -3.43
CA ASP A 20 5.04 12.16 -2.18
C ASP A 20 4.58 10.86 -1.51
N VAL A 21 3.75 10.05 -2.17
CA VAL A 21 3.24 8.80 -1.61
C VAL A 21 4.05 7.60 -2.11
N LEU A 22 4.57 6.84 -1.14
CA LEU A 22 5.40 5.67 -1.32
C LEU A 22 4.68 4.41 -0.81
N VAL A 23 4.67 3.37 -1.63
CA VAL A 23 4.23 2.03 -1.22
C VAL A 23 5.43 1.13 -1.04
N VAL A 24 5.53 0.51 0.12
CA VAL A 24 6.63 -0.38 0.50
C VAL A 24 6.07 -1.78 0.76
N GLY A 25 6.46 -2.72 -0.09
CA GLY A 25 6.21 -4.15 0.13
C GLY A 25 7.28 -4.74 1.05
N VAL A 26 6.84 -5.35 2.14
CA VAL A 26 7.70 -6.10 3.08
C VAL A 26 7.19 -7.53 3.22
N ALA A 27 8.04 -8.45 3.67
CA ALA A 27 7.73 -9.88 3.80
C ALA A 27 6.48 -10.26 4.62
N ALA A 28 5.83 -9.32 5.31
CA ALA A 28 4.62 -9.56 6.09
C ALA A 28 3.50 -8.56 5.78
N GLY A 29 3.66 -7.68 4.80
CA GLY A 29 2.71 -6.61 4.59
C GLY A 29 3.06 -5.59 3.53
N VAL A 30 2.16 -4.62 3.41
CA VAL A 30 2.31 -3.43 2.58
C VAL A 30 2.22 -2.22 3.49
N LEU A 31 3.15 -1.29 3.36
CA LEU A 31 3.18 -0.02 4.10
C LEU A 31 2.97 1.12 3.11
N ILE A 32 2.07 2.04 3.43
CA ILE A 32 1.87 3.27 2.67
C ILE A 32 2.46 4.42 3.48
N TRP A 33 3.45 5.09 2.91
CA TRP A 33 4.13 6.24 3.50
C TRP A 33 3.85 7.49 2.69
N ARG A 34 3.75 8.63 3.37
CA ARG A 34 3.94 9.94 2.78
C ARG A 34 5.36 10.40 3.09
N VAL A 35 6.11 10.77 2.06
CA VAL A 35 7.52 11.15 2.14
C VAL A 35 7.70 12.44 1.33
N PRO A 36 7.43 13.62 1.93
CA PRO A 36 7.42 14.91 1.23
C PRO A 36 8.72 15.26 0.49
N CYS A 37 9.86 14.71 0.93
CA CYS A 37 11.15 14.94 0.29
C CYS A 37 11.30 14.31 -1.09
N LEU A 38 10.43 13.38 -1.49
CA LEU A 38 10.47 12.74 -2.81
C LEU A 38 10.17 13.71 -3.96
N VAL A 39 9.37 14.74 -3.68
CA VAL A 39 8.88 15.70 -4.69
C VAL A 39 9.37 17.12 -4.44
N ALA A 40 10.13 17.32 -3.36
CA ALA A 40 10.56 18.63 -2.96
C ALA A 40 11.79 19.10 -3.75
N PRO A 41 11.86 20.40 -4.11
CA PRO A 41 13.06 20.98 -4.67
C PRO A 41 14.27 20.83 -3.75
N PHE A 42 15.46 20.70 -4.33
CA PHE A 42 16.69 20.62 -3.56
C PHE A 42 16.85 21.84 -2.65
N GLY A 43 17.11 21.60 -1.36
CA GLY A 43 17.28 22.66 -0.36
C GLY A 43 15.97 23.17 0.27
N ALA A 44 14.80 22.66 -0.13
CA ALA A 44 13.55 22.99 0.53
C ALA A 44 13.44 22.35 1.92
N THR A 45 12.85 23.08 2.87
CA THR A 45 12.42 22.49 4.15
C THR A 45 11.21 21.59 3.90
N VAL A 46 11.33 20.32 4.28
CA VAL A 46 10.29 19.30 4.06
C VAL A 46 9.81 18.72 5.37
N GLY A 47 8.52 18.39 5.41
CA GLY A 47 7.92 17.70 6.54
C GLY A 47 8.48 16.30 6.74
N GLU A 48 8.30 15.76 7.94
CA GLU A 48 8.76 14.40 8.26
C GLU A 48 7.96 13.33 7.50
N PRO A 49 8.60 12.20 7.14
CA PRO A 49 7.89 11.05 6.59
C PRO A 49 6.84 10.52 7.57
N GLN A 50 5.65 10.21 7.05
CA GLN A 50 4.52 9.72 7.84
C GLN A 50 4.03 8.38 7.31
N LEU A 51 3.91 7.37 8.17
CA LEU A 51 3.21 6.13 7.84
C LEU A 51 1.70 6.42 7.82
N LEU A 52 1.08 6.33 6.64
CA LEU A 52 -0.35 6.56 6.47
C LEU A 52 -1.14 5.30 6.80
N SER A 53 -0.66 4.12 6.37
CA SER A 53 -1.35 2.85 6.61
C SER A 53 -0.42 1.66 6.52
N SER A 54 -0.82 0.55 7.15
CA SER A 54 -0.15 -0.75 7.06
C SER A 54 -1.16 -1.87 6.88
N PHE A 55 -0.83 -2.82 6.01
CA PHE A 55 -1.67 -3.96 5.67
C PHE A 55 -0.87 -5.23 5.85
N LYS A 56 -1.49 -6.23 6.47
CA LYS A 56 -0.87 -7.54 6.64
C LYS A 56 -1.05 -8.36 5.36
N MET A 57 0.04 -8.90 4.86
CA MET A 57 0.00 -9.79 3.69
C MET A 57 -0.53 -11.16 4.10
N PRO A 58 -1.32 -11.84 3.24
CA PRO A 58 -1.69 -13.22 3.47
C PRO A 58 -0.45 -14.12 3.68
N PRO A 59 -0.54 -15.17 4.52
CA PRO A 59 0.60 -16.05 4.75
C PRO A 59 1.06 -16.72 3.45
N ARG A 60 2.38 -16.82 3.25
CA ARG A 60 3.04 -17.47 2.10
C ARG A 60 2.86 -16.76 0.75
N CYS A 61 2.37 -15.53 0.74
CA CYS A 61 2.41 -14.68 -0.45
C CYS A 61 3.72 -13.90 -0.52
N THR A 62 4.21 -13.69 -1.74
CA THR A 62 5.35 -12.79 -2.05
C THR A 62 4.84 -11.75 -3.03
N LEU A 63 5.28 -10.50 -2.90
CA LEU A 63 4.75 -9.39 -3.68
C LEU A 63 5.54 -9.21 -4.99
N MET A 64 4.99 -9.72 -6.10
CA MET A 64 5.65 -9.78 -7.41
C MET A 64 5.34 -8.60 -8.31
N GLY A 65 4.25 -7.88 -8.05
CA GLY A 65 3.75 -6.73 -8.80
C GLY A 65 2.88 -5.87 -7.90
N ILE A 66 2.96 -4.54 -8.01
CA ILE A 66 2.03 -3.66 -7.30
C ILE A 66 1.71 -2.43 -8.15
N SER A 67 0.44 -2.07 -8.15
CA SER A 67 -0.09 -0.85 -8.74
C SER A 67 -1.04 -0.21 -7.75
N MET A 68 -1.05 1.11 -7.70
CA MET A 68 -1.92 1.88 -6.82
C MET A 68 -2.59 2.98 -7.63
N GLY A 69 -3.81 3.33 -7.25
CA GLY A 69 -4.50 4.50 -7.78
C GLY A 69 -5.26 5.21 -6.67
N MET A 70 -5.36 6.54 -6.78
CA MET A 70 -6.24 7.36 -5.96
C MET A 70 -7.35 7.93 -6.84
N SER A 71 -8.58 7.91 -6.35
CA SER A 71 -9.70 8.57 -7.01
C SER A 71 -9.90 9.96 -6.40
N CYS A 72 -9.94 10.98 -7.26
CA CYS A 72 -10.31 12.35 -6.84
C CYS A 72 -11.83 12.52 -6.61
N SER A 73 -12.64 11.48 -6.87
CA SER A 73 -14.10 11.49 -6.66
C SER A 73 -14.59 10.21 -5.96
N ALA A 74 -15.80 10.28 -5.39
CA ALA A 74 -16.25 9.40 -4.31
C ALA A 74 -16.11 7.88 -4.56
N SER A 75 -15.48 7.23 -3.58
CA SER A 75 -15.62 5.82 -3.17
C SER A 75 -15.40 4.73 -4.26
N PRO A 76 -14.28 4.00 -4.23
CA PRO A 76 -13.20 4.05 -3.24
C PRO A 76 -12.29 5.27 -3.43
N LEU A 77 -11.78 5.81 -2.32
CA LEU A 77 -10.79 6.89 -2.29
C LEU A 77 -9.48 6.45 -2.96
N ALA A 78 -9.10 5.19 -2.77
CA ALA A 78 -7.90 4.62 -3.36
C ALA A 78 -8.04 3.11 -3.53
N TRP A 79 -7.17 2.53 -4.34
CA TRP A 79 -7.05 1.09 -4.48
C TRP A 79 -5.58 0.70 -4.62
N ILE A 80 -5.25 -0.50 -4.14
CA ILE A 80 -3.98 -1.16 -4.40
C ILE A 80 -4.29 -2.50 -5.03
N ALA A 81 -3.66 -2.77 -6.16
CA ALA A 81 -3.64 -4.07 -6.80
C ALA A 81 -2.26 -4.68 -6.62
N ALA A 82 -2.20 -5.90 -6.09
CA ALA A 82 -0.94 -6.62 -5.89
C ALA A 82 -1.01 -8.01 -6.52
N ASP A 83 0.07 -8.36 -7.21
CA ASP A 83 0.35 -9.73 -7.62
C ASP A 83 1.04 -10.44 -6.45
N LEU A 84 0.35 -11.43 -5.90
CA LEU A 84 0.76 -12.22 -4.74
C LEU A 84 1.33 -13.59 -5.13
N SER A 85 1.67 -13.79 -6.41
CA SER A 85 2.20 -15.05 -6.95
C SER A 85 3.62 -15.36 -6.42
N GLY A 86 3.70 -15.88 -5.20
CA GLY A 86 4.96 -16.28 -4.54
C GLY A 86 5.02 -17.74 -4.09
N THR A 87 3.87 -18.40 -3.94
CA THR A 87 3.73 -19.85 -3.69
C THR A 87 2.47 -20.36 -4.41
N SER A 88 2.30 -21.68 -4.50
CA SER A 88 1.47 -22.44 -5.47
C SER A 88 0.03 -21.99 -5.76
N ASP A 89 -0.56 -21.13 -4.95
CA ASP A 89 -1.93 -20.61 -5.10
C ASP A 89 -1.95 -19.17 -5.66
N GLY A 90 -0.97 -18.83 -6.52
CA GLY A 90 -0.76 -17.48 -7.03
C GLY A 90 -2.04 -16.76 -7.46
N GLY A 91 -2.14 -15.48 -7.12
CA GLY A 91 -3.35 -14.70 -7.32
C GLY A 91 -3.11 -13.21 -7.32
N PHE A 92 -4.11 -12.49 -7.81
CA PHE A 92 -4.16 -11.03 -7.82
C PHE A 92 -5.16 -10.58 -6.77
N ASP A 93 -4.74 -9.70 -5.87
CA ASP A 93 -5.62 -9.14 -4.84
C ASP A 93 -5.75 -7.62 -5.03
N VAL A 94 -6.96 -7.11 -4.75
CA VAL A 94 -7.28 -5.69 -4.88
C VAL A 94 -7.88 -5.18 -3.57
N TRP A 95 -7.11 -4.34 -2.88
CA TRP A 95 -7.55 -3.67 -1.67
C TRP A 95 -8.14 -2.30 -2.01
N HIS A 96 -9.42 -2.11 -1.71
CA HIS A 96 -10.10 -0.83 -1.88
C HIS A 96 -10.15 -0.07 -0.55
N PHE A 97 -9.83 1.22 -0.61
CA PHE A 97 -9.82 2.12 0.53
C PHE A 97 -10.96 3.10 0.41
N PHE A 98 -11.76 3.17 1.46
CA PHE A 98 -12.90 4.05 1.55
C PHE A 98 -12.64 5.06 2.66
N THR A 99 -13.06 6.31 2.48
CA THR A 99 -13.26 7.21 3.61
C THR A 99 -14.34 6.62 4.51
N ASP A 100 -14.26 6.76 5.84
CA ASP A 100 -15.16 6.12 6.82
C ASP A 100 -16.67 6.22 6.50
N ARG A 101 -17.09 7.24 5.76
CA ARG A 101 -18.48 7.46 5.35
C ARG A 101 -18.98 6.59 4.18
N HIS A 102 -18.10 5.86 3.50
CA HIS A 102 -18.40 5.17 2.24
C HIS A 102 -17.97 3.70 2.20
N LYS A 103 -17.59 3.10 3.34
CA LYS A 103 -17.26 1.67 3.36
C LYS A 103 -18.49 0.88 2.91
N PRO A 104 -18.41 0.09 1.82
CA PRO A 104 -19.52 -0.75 1.41
C PRO A 104 -19.83 -1.69 2.57
N MET A 105 -21.12 -1.78 2.94
CA MET A 105 -21.56 -2.80 3.88
C MET A 105 -21.14 -4.14 3.30
N LEU A 106 -20.19 -4.81 3.96
CA LEU A 106 -19.88 -6.20 3.69
C LEU A 106 -21.17 -6.97 3.96
N GLN A 107 -21.88 -7.34 2.90
CA GLN A 107 -22.99 -8.25 3.00
C GLN A 107 -22.39 -9.59 3.39
N ILE A 108 -22.46 -9.91 4.68
CA ILE A 108 -22.08 -11.22 5.19
C ILE A 108 -23.15 -12.18 4.65
N SER A 109 -22.88 -12.83 3.53
CA SER A 109 -23.70 -13.94 3.06
C SER A 109 -23.58 -15.07 4.08
N GLY A 110 -24.59 -15.20 4.94
CA GLY A 110 -24.69 -16.27 5.93
C GLY A 110 -25.34 -15.80 7.23
N ALA A 111 -26.65 -15.56 7.20
CA ALA A 111 -27.54 -15.63 8.35
C ALA A 111 -28.71 -16.54 7.99
#